data_AF-M8DL69-F1
#
_entry.id   AF-M8DL69-F1
#
_cell.length_a   1.000
_cell.length_b   1.000
_cell.length_c   1.000
_cell.angle_alpha   90.00
_cell.angle_beta   90.00
_cell.angle_gamma   90.00
#
_symmetry.space_group_name_H-M   'P 1'
#
loop_
_entity.id
_entity.type
_entity.pdbx_description
1 polymer ?
#
loop_
_entity_poly.entity_id
_entity_poly.type
_entity_poly.pdbx_seq_one_letter_code
_entity_poly.pdbx_strand_id
1 'polypeptide(L)'
;MRLKEDHMRNGQLKPAYNVQVGSSDQFILGYSLHQRPGDTRCLLPHLEMVQEKYGIVPKRVIADAVYGSEENYVKLEEKNISALIKYNTYEKENTRKVKKNPHHPQNWTYKKVEDVWICANG
;
A
#
# COMPACT_ATOMS: atom_id res chain seq x y z
N MET A 1 2.99 -2.72 -18.98
CA MET A 1 2.30 -3.26 -17.78
C MET A 1 1.84 -4.69 -18.07
N ARG A 2 1.80 -5.58 -17.08
CA ARG A 2 1.12 -6.88 -17.24
C ARG A 2 -0.38 -6.64 -17.12
N LEU A 3 -1.10 -6.80 -18.23
CA LEU A 3 -2.56 -6.67 -18.22
C LEU A 3 -3.18 -7.98 -17.74
N LYS A 4 -4.33 -7.88 -17.06
CA LYS A 4 -5.13 -9.06 -16.67
C LYS A 4 -5.49 -9.89 -17.91
N GLU A 5 -5.77 -9.21 -19.01
CA GLU A 5 -5.98 -9.79 -20.33
C GLU A 5 -4.64 -10.03 -21.03
N ASP A 6 -3.92 -11.04 -20.57
CA ASP A 6 -2.81 -11.64 -21.31
C ASP A 6 -3.31 -12.87 -22.07
N HIS A 7 -3.98 -12.63 -23.21
CA HIS A 7 -4.48 -13.69 -24.08
C HIS A 7 -3.39 -14.67 -24.51
N MET A 8 -2.15 -14.17 -24.69
CA MET A 8 -1.01 -14.97 -25.12
C MET A 8 -0.30 -15.68 -23.97
N ARG A 9 -0.60 -15.31 -22.70
CA ARG A 9 0.07 -15.78 -21.47
C ARG A 9 1.60 -15.77 -21.55
N ASN A 10 2.15 -14.90 -22.39
CA ASN A 10 3.58 -14.84 -22.66
C ASN A 10 4.29 -13.84 -21.73
N GLY A 11 3.54 -13.16 -20.85
CA GLY A 11 4.08 -12.21 -19.88
C GLY A 11 4.59 -10.92 -20.52
N GLN A 12 4.29 -10.68 -21.80
CA GLN A 12 4.72 -9.49 -22.53
C GLN A 12 4.06 -8.25 -21.93
N LEU A 13 4.88 -7.23 -21.69
CA LEU A 13 4.39 -5.94 -21.23
C LEU A 13 3.71 -5.21 -22.39
N LYS A 14 2.45 -4.82 -22.17
CA LYS A 14 1.69 -4.00 -23.12
C LYS A 14 1.72 -2.52 -22.70
N PRO A 15 1.67 -1.57 -23.65
CA PRO A 15 1.49 -0.16 -23.33
C PRO A 15 0.14 0.02 -22.65
N ALA A 16 0.14 0.60 -21.46
CA ALA A 16 -1.05 0.82 -20.65
C ALA A 16 -0.78 1.87 -19.59
N TYR A 17 -1.86 2.49 -19.13
CA TYR A 17 -1.85 3.45 -18.02
C TYR A 17 -2.51 2.84 -16.80
N ASN A 18 -1.99 3.18 -15.62
CA ASN A 18 -2.62 2.88 -14.36
C ASN A 18 -3.57 4.03 -14.02
N VAL A 19 -4.87 3.73 -13.98
CA VAL A 19 -5.92 4.70 -13.64
C VAL A 19 -6.21 4.61 -12.15
N GLN A 20 -6.14 5.75 -11.48
CA GLN A 20 -6.46 5.90 -10.07
C GLN A 20 -7.72 6.75 -9.95
N VAL A 21 -8.66 6.37 -9.09
CA VAL A 21 -9.93 7.06 -8.90
C VAL A 21 -10.16 7.29 -7.41
N GLY A 22 -10.50 8.52 -7.05
CA GLY A 22 -10.83 8.92 -5.69
C GLY A 22 -12.29 9.32 -5.57
N SER A 23 -12.95 8.87 -4.51
CA SER A 23 -14.34 9.20 -4.20
C SER A 23 -14.52 9.55 -2.72
N SER A 24 -15.52 10.38 -2.43
CA SER A 24 -15.98 10.72 -1.08
C SER A 24 -17.47 10.97 -1.11
N ASP A 25 -18.18 10.55 -0.06
CA ASP A 25 -19.62 10.84 0.14
C ASP A 25 -20.49 10.50 -1.09
N GLN A 26 -20.22 9.35 -1.72
CA GLN A 26 -20.91 8.87 -2.94
C GLN A 26 -20.61 9.67 -4.23
N PHE A 27 -19.68 10.63 -4.18
CA PHE A 27 -19.22 11.38 -5.36
C PHE A 27 -17.82 10.97 -5.79
N ILE A 28 -17.60 10.94 -7.11
CA ILE A 28 -16.26 10.82 -7.69
C ILE A 28 -15.60 12.21 -7.64
N LEU A 29 -14.48 12.31 -6.95
CA LEU A 29 -13.71 13.56 -6.84
C LEU A 29 -12.76 13.71 -8.02
N GLY A 30 -12.11 12.62 -8.44
CA GLY A 30 -11.20 12.73 -9.56
C GLY A 30 -10.58 11.42 -10.00
N TYR A 31 -9.89 11.49 -11.12
CA TYR A 31 -9.08 10.40 -11.63
C TYR A 31 -7.71 10.93 -12.08
N SER A 32 -6.68 10.09 -11.97
CA SER A 32 -5.34 10.39 -12.49
C SER A 32 -4.78 9.21 -13.27
N LEU A 33 -4.01 9.50 -14.32
CA LEU A 33 -3.38 8.52 -15.19
C LEU A 33 -1.88 8.46 -14.91
N HIS A 34 -1.36 7.26 -14.67
CA HIS A 34 0.05 7.04 -14.33
C HIS A 34 0.71 6.05 -15.30
N GLN A 35 1.87 6.39 -15.83
CA GLN A 35 2.72 5.46 -16.60
C GLN A 35 3.56 4.58 -15.66
N ARG A 36 2.93 3.99 -14.64
CA ARG A 36 3.61 3.18 -13.63
C ARG A 36 2.92 1.83 -13.47
N PRO A 37 3.67 0.72 -13.46
CA PRO A 37 3.07 -0.61 -13.36
C PRO A 37 2.48 -0.94 -11.98
N GLY A 38 2.94 -0.29 -10.90
CA GLY A 38 2.47 -0.53 -9.53
C GLY A 38 1.75 0.68 -8.94
N ASP A 39 0.79 0.41 -8.05
CA ASP A 39 -0.12 1.41 -7.46
C ASP A 39 0.53 2.25 -6.35
N THR A 40 1.51 1.70 -5.65
CA THR A 40 2.11 2.30 -4.45
C THR A 40 2.54 3.74 -4.65
N ARG A 41 3.23 4.04 -5.76
CA ARG A 41 3.74 5.40 -6.03
C ARG A 41 2.74 6.30 -6.76
N CYS A 42 1.50 5.88 -6.92
CA CYS A 42 0.45 6.64 -7.59
C CYS A 42 -0.45 7.37 -6.59
N LEU A 43 -0.42 7.00 -5.29
CA LEU A 43 -1.26 7.59 -4.25
C LEU A 43 -0.98 9.07 -4.04
N LEU A 44 0.28 9.43 -3.74
CA LEU A 44 0.64 10.82 -3.42
C LEU A 44 0.36 11.78 -4.59
N PRO A 45 0.76 11.45 -5.84
CA PRO A 45 0.39 12.29 -6.99
C PRO A 45 -1.12 12.41 -7.20
N HIS A 46 -1.89 11.35 -6.92
CA HIS A 46 -3.35 11.39 -7.03
C HIS A 46 -3.97 12.34 -6.00
N LEU A 47 -3.51 12.27 -4.74
CA LEU A 47 -3.99 13.14 -3.66
C LEU A 47 -3.62 14.61 -3.91
N GLU A 48 -2.44 14.88 -4.46
CA GLU A 48 -2.02 16.23 -4.83
C GLU A 48 -2.90 16.82 -5.93
N MET A 49 -3.25 16.03 -6.96
CA MET A 49 -4.18 16.49 -8.00
C MET A 49 -5.59 16.77 -7.44
N VAL A 50 -6.09 15.93 -6.53
CA VAL A 50 -7.38 16.16 -5.87
C VAL A 50 -7.31 17.44 -5.01
N GLN A 51 -6.21 17.64 -4.28
CA GLN A 51 -6.00 18.84 -3.47
C GLN A 51 -5.92 20.11 -4.33
N GLU A 52 -5.20 20.07 -5.45
CA GLU A 52 -5.09 21.19 -6.39
C GLU A 52 -6.46 21.55 -7.00
N LYS A 53 -7.25 20.53 -7.34
CA LYS A 53 -8.55 20.72 -8.01
C LYS A 53 -9.63 21.26 -7.07
N TYR A 54 -9.66 20.84 -5.81
CA TYR A 54 -10.72 21.21 -4.87
C TYR A 54 -10.28 22.17 -3.75
N GLY A 55 -8.97 22.40 -3.60
CA GLY A 55 -8.42 23.20 -2.50
C GLY A 55 -8.58 22.53 -1.13
N ILE A 56 -8.95 21.25 -1.08
CA ILE A 56 -9.26 20.52 0.16
C ILE A 56 -8.29 19.36 0.32
N VAL A 57 -7.70 19.27 1.52
CA VAL A 57 -6.93 18.10 1.95
C VAL A 57 -7.87 17.11 2.63
N PRO A 58 -7.90 15.83 2.21
CA PRO A 58 -8.73 14.83 2.87
C PRO A 58 -8.22 14.58 4.29
N LYS A 59 -9.12 14.57 5.27
CA LYS A 59 -8.76 14.22 6.66
C LYS A 59 -8.36 12.74 6.80
N ARG A 60 -8.88 11.89 5.93
CA ARG A 60 -8.69 10.44 5.97
C ARG A 60 -8.63 9.88 4.57
N VAL A 61 -7.73 8.93 4.36
CA VAL A 61 -7.60 8.18 3.11
C VAL A 61 -7.82 6.71 3.40
N ILE A 62 -8.70 6.08 2.61
CA ILE A 62 -8.99 4.66 2.65
C ILE A 62 -8.53 4.09 1.31
N ALA A 63 -7.66 3.08 1.33
CA ALA A 63 -7.13 2.48 0.12
C ALA A 63 -6.71 1.02 0.33
N ASP A 64 -6.53 0.30 -0.77
CA ASP A 64 -6.08 -1.10 -0.77
C ASP A 64 -4.65 -1.27 -0.26
N ALA A 65 -4.32 -2.50 0.12
CA ALA A 65 -3.00 -2.82 0.69
C ALA A 65 -1.83 -2.51 -0.26
N VAL A 66 -2.07 -2.48 -1.58
CA VAL A 66 -1.08 -2.15 -2.62
C VAL A 66 -0.53 -0.72 -2.49
N TYR A 67 -1.25 0.17 -1.80
CA TYR A 67 -0.77 1.51 -1.47
C TYR A 67 -0.01 1.58 -0.14
N GLY A 68 0.00 0.48 0.63
CA GLY A 68 0.61 0.43 1.95
C GLY A 68 2.13 0.29 1.89
N SER A 69 2.83 1.43 1.75
CA SER A 69 4.28 1.55 1.89
C SER A 69 4.66 2.56 2.96
N GLU A 70 5.83 2.37 3.56
CA GLU A 70 6.42 3.31 4.53
C GLU A 70 6.48 4.73 3.98
N GLU A 71 6.94 4.90 2.74
CA GLU A 71 6.98 6.19 2.05
C GLU A 71 5.61 6.89 2.03
N ASN A 72 4.54 6.13 1.75
CA ASN A 72 3.19 6.69 1.76
C ASN A 72 2.73 7.03 3.18
N TYR A 73 3.02 6.19 4.17
CA TYR A 73 2.63 6.47 5.56
C TYR A 73 3.29 7.73 6.10
N VAL A 74 4.61 7.87 5.92
CA VAL A 74 5.36 9.06 6.35
C VAL A 74 4.79 10.31 5.68
N LYS A 75 4.54 10.26 4.37
CA LYS A 75 4.01 11.42 3.63
C LYS A 75 2.57 11.77 4.01
N LEU A 76 1.74 10.79 4.34
CA LEU A 76 0.37 11.03 4.83
C LEU A 76 0.40 11.62 6.24
N GLU A 77 1.29 11.14 7.11
CA GLU A 77 1.49 11.66 8.47
C GLU A 77 2.01 13.10 8.45
N GLU A 78 3.01 13.41 7.62
CA GLU A 78 3.50 14.79 7.39
C GLU A 78 2.38 15.75 6.97
N LYS A 79 1.41 15.27 6.18
CA LYS A 79 0.25 16.04 5.71
C LYS A 79 -0.92 16.02 6.71
N ASN A 80 -0.77 15.42 7.90
CA ASN A 80 -1.82 15.21 8.90
C ASN A 80 -3.06 14.47 8.35
N ILE A 81 -2.85 13.52 7.43
CA ILE A 81 -3.89 12.70 6.81
C ILE A 81 -3.91 11.33 7.48
N SER A 82 -5.07 10.96 8.06
CA SER A 82 -5.23 9.64 8.67
C SER A 82 -5.30 8.53 7.61
N ALA A 83 -4.31 7.65 7.57
CA ALA A 83 -4.24 6.54 6.62
C ALA A 83 -4.94 5.28 7.16
N LEU A 84 -6.02 4.85 6.51
CA LEU A 84 -6.66 3.54 6.72
C LEU A 84 -6.28 2.60 5.58
N ILE A 85 -4.99 2.28 5.52
CA ILE A 85 -4.40 1.44 4.46
C ILE A 85 -3.67 0.30 5.15
N LYS A 86 -3.96 -0.94 4.75
CA LYS A 86 -3.19 -2.11 5.22
C LYS A 86 -1.81 -2.10 4.58
N TYR A 87 -0.77 -2.54 5.27
CA TYR A 87 0.52 -2.77 4.62
C TYR A 87 0.49 -4.10 3.83
N ASN A 88 1.36 -4.19 2.80
CA ASN A 88 1.36 -5.27 1.81
C ASN A 88 1.40 -6.71 2.39
N THR A 89 2.05 -6.92 3.54
CA THR A 89 2.23 -8.24 4.14
C THR A 89 1.18 -8.59 5.21
N TYR A 90 0.31 -7.64 5.58
CA TYR A 90 -0.62 -7.79 6.71
C TYR A 90 -1.49 -9.07 6.63
N GLU A 91 -2.01 -9.41 5.45
CA GLU A 91 -2.85 -10.60 5.29
C GLU A 91 -2.05 -11.90 5.33
N LYS A 92 -0.82 -11.89 4.78
CA LYS A 92 0.08 -13.05 4.80
C LYS A 92 0.48 -13.39 6.21
N GLU A 93 0.85 -12.38 6.99
CA GLU A 93 1.23 -12.50 8.40
C GLU A 93 0.09 -13.05 9.26
N ASN A 94 -1.15 -12.73 8.90
CA ASN A 94 -2.32 -13.23 9.61
C ASN A 94 -2.65 -14.71 9.35
N THR A 95 -1.99 -15.35 8.37
CA THR A 95 -2.25 -16.74 8.01
C THR A 95 -1.66 -17.71 9.05
N ARG A 96 -2.38 -18.80 9.35
CA ARG A 96 -1.97 -19.84 10.32
C ARG A 96 -0.56 -20.39 10.07
N LYS A 97 -0.17 -20.53 8.80
CA LYS A 97 1.17 -20.99 8.39
C LYS A 97 2.28 -20.05 8.89
N VAL A 98 2.07 -18.73 8.78
CA VAL A 98 3.06 -17.73 9.21
C VAL A 98 3.06 -17.62 10.72
N LYS A 99 1.89 -17.54 11.37
CA LYS A 99 1.79 -17.47 12.85
C LYS A 99 2.40 -18.68 13.57
N LYS A 100 2.34 -19.87 12.97
CA LYS A 100 2.90 -21.09 13.55
C LYS A 100 4.36 -21.33 13.20
N ASN A 101 4.97 -20.53 12.32
CA ASN A 101 6.35 -20.73 11.91
C ASN A 101 7.31 -20.09 12.93
N PRO A 102 8.04 -20.85 13.74
CA PRO A 102 8.92 -20.29 14.77
C PRO A 102 10.16 -19.59 14.16
N HIS A 103 10.52 -19.91 12.91
CA HIS A 103 11.62 -19.26 12.21
C HIS A 103 11.24 -17.92 11.55
N HIS A 104 9.96 -17.51 11.64
CA HIS A 104 9.55 -16.20 11.13
C HIS A 104 9.98 -15.10 12.13
N PRO A 105 10.73 -14.06 11.71
CA PRO A 105 11.26 -13.05 12.63
C PRO A 105 10.19 -12.35 13.48
N GLN A 106 8.98 -12.18 12.95
CA GLN A 106 7.86 -11.57 13.68
C GLN A 106 7.33 -12.42 14.85
N ASN A 107 7.64 -13.72 14.88
CA ASN A 107 7.25 -14.62 15.96
C ASN A 107 8.36 -14.78 17.01
N TRP A 108 9.51 -14.11 16.83
CA TRP A 108 10.60 -14.15 17.79
C TRP A 108 10.26 -13.35 19.06
N THR A 109 10.82 -13.77 20.18
CA THR A 109 10.62 -13.07 21.44
C THR A 109 11.65 -11.95 21.56
N TYR A 110 11.19 -10.71 21.67
CA TYR A 110 12.07 -9.57 21.89
C TYR A 110 12.33 -9.35 23.39
N LYS A 111 13.61 -9.32 23.78
CA LYS A 111 14.06 -8.97 25.13
C LYS A 111 14.51 -7.52 25.17
N LYS A 112 13.69 -6.64 25.74
CA LYS A 112 13.95 -5.20 25.84
C LYS A 112 15.26 -4.82 26.57
N VAL A 113 15.65 -5.59 27.59
CA VAL A 113 16.81 -5.26 28.44
C VAL A 113 18.13 -5.46 27.71
N GLU A 114 18.21 -6.51 26.89
CA GLU A 114 19.41 -6.91 26.16
C GLU A 114 19.40 -6.39 24.71
N ASP A 115 18.28 -5.81 24.25
CA ASP A 115 18.01 -5.42 22.86
C ASP A 115 18.25 -6.56 21.85
N VAL A 116 17.83 -7.77 22.22
CA VAL A 116 18.01 -8.97 21.39
C VAL A 116 16.68 -9.66 21.06
N TRP A 117 16.65 -10.27 19.88
CA TRP A 117 15.59 -11.17 19.44
C TRP A 117 16.04 -12.62 19.62
N ILE A 118 15.25 -13.43 20.31
CA ILE A 118 15.51 -14.86 20.46
C ILE A 118 14.85 -15.61 19.33
N CYS A 119 15.66 -16.26 18.51
CA CYS A 119 15.18 -17.09 17.42
C CYS A 119 14.68 -18.45 17.93
N ALA A 120 14.01 -19.22 17.07
CA ALA A 120 13.50 -20.55 17.42
C ALA A 120 14.57 -21.54 17.95
N ASN A 121 15.83 -21.33 17.60
CA ASN A 121 16.93 -22.25 17.91
C ASN A 121 17.67 -21.89 19.21
N GLY A 122 17.27 -20.83 19.92
CA GLY A 122 18.00 -20.28 21.06
C GLY A 122 19.00 -19.24 20.62
#